data_AF-A0A5S9R9B9-F1
#
_entry.id   AF-A0A5S9R9B9-F1
#
_cell.length_a   1.000
_cell.length_b   1.000
_cell.length_c   1.000
_cell.angle_alpha   90.00
_cell.angle_beta   90.00
_cell.angle_gamma   90.00
#
_symmetry.space_group_name_H-M   'P 1'
#
loop_
_entity.id
_entity.type
_entity.pdbx_description
1 polymer ?
#
loop_
_entity_poly.entity_id
_entity_poly.type
_entity_poly.pdbx_seq_one_letter_code
_entity_poly.pdbx_strand_id
1 'polypeptide(L)' 'MEQSNDPPSTPKDATKATEDQRALQDKLDRRNEDPDAPARSQTRHDIPDET' A
#
# COMPACT_ATOMS: atom_id res chain seq x y z
N MET A 1 -13.65 24.64 17.07
CA MET A 1 -13.07 23.49 16.37
C MET A 1 -12.04 22.90 17.30
N GLU A 2 -12.29 21.71 17.82
CA GLU A 2 -11.36 21.02 18.71
C GLU A 2 -10.25 20.41 17.83
N GLN A 3 -9.03 20.95 17.92
CA GLN A 3 -7.86 20.34 17.31
C GLN A 3 -7.38 19.22 18.24
N SER A 4 -7.79 17.98 17.96
CA SER A 4 -7.22 16.80 18.60
C SER A 4 -5.74 16.69 18.19
N ASN A 5 -4.86 17.26 19.00
CA ASN A 5 -3.40 17.23 18.88
C ASN A 5 -2.87 16.02 19.66
N ASP A 6 -3.16 14.80 19.21
CA ASP A 6 -2.69 13.58 19.88
C ASP A 6 -1.59 12.88 19.07
N PRO A 7 -0.31 13.23 19.27
CA PRO A 7 0.81 12.35 18.94
C PRO A 7 1.15 11.47 20.17
N PRO A 8 1.59 10.21 19.97
CA PRO A 8 2.75 9.95 19.12
C PRO A 8 2.47 8.91 18.04
N SER A 9 2.62 9.34 16.78
CA SER A 9 2.67 8.47 15.60
C SER A 9 4.02 7.72 15.48
N THR A 10 4.80 7.65 16.56
CA THR A 10 6.14 7.05 16.54
C THR A 10 6.07 5.62 17.09
N PRO A 11 6.36 4.60 16.27
CA PRO A 11 6.44 3.22 16.74
C PRO A 11 7.54 3.09 17.80
N LYS A 12 7.31 2.23 18.81
CA LYS A 12 8.30 1.90 19.86
C LYS A 12 9.67 1.51 19.28
N ASP A 13 9.65 0.96 18.07
CA ASP A 13 10.83 0.62 17.27
C ASP A 13 10.50 0.86 15.79
N ALA A 14 11.06 1.91 15.20
CA ALA A 14 10.85 2.25 13.78
C ALA A 14 11.50 1.24 12.80
N THR A 15 12.31 0.30 13.29
CA THR A 15 12.85 -0.79 12.47
C THR A 15 11.87 -1.95 12.33
N LYS A 16 10.78 -1.96 13.10
CA LYS A 16 9.78 -3.03 13.11
C LYS A 16 8.45 -2.53 12.57
N ALA A 17 7.92 -3.24 11.59
CA ALA A 17 6.55 -3.06 11.14
C ALA A 17 5.57 -3.47 12.24
N THR A 18 4.49 -2.69 12.41
CA THR A 18 3.34 -3.09 13.23
C THR A 18 2.62 -4.28 12.59
N GLU A 19 1.74 -4.92 13.35
CA GLU A 19 0.94 -6.04 12.85
C GLU A 19 0.05 -5.63 11.68
N ASP A 20 -0.62 -4.47 11.77
CA ASP A 20 -1.44 -3.92 10.70
C ASP A 20 -0.62 -3.59 9.45
N GLN A 21 0.57 -3.02 9.62
CA GLN A 21 1.47 -2.72 8.51
C GLN A 21 1.95 -4.00 7.81
N ARG A 22 2.25 -5.04 8.57
CA ARG A 22 2.63 -6.36 8.03
C ARG A 22 1.48 -6.99 7.27
N ALA A 23 0.28 -6.98 7.83
CA ALA A 23 -0.92 -7.50 7.17
C ALA A 23 -1.26 -6.72 5.89
N LEU A 24 -1.02 -5.42 5.86
CA LEU A 24 -1.18 -4.60 4.65
C LEU A 24 -0.12 -4.96 3.59
N GLN A 25 1.14 -5.10 3.99
CA GLN A 25 2.22 -5.45 3.08
C GLN A 25 1.98 -6.83 2.44
N ASP A 26 1.59 -7.84 3.22
CA ASP A 26 1.24 -9.17 2.71
C ASP A 26 0.13 -9.13 1.65
N LYS A 27 -0.85 -8.24 1.80
CA LYS A 27 -1.91 -8.05 0.77
C LYS A 27 -1.37 -7.42 -0.50
N LEU A 28 -0.47 -6.44 -0.37
CA LEU A 28 0.12 -5.74 -1.51
C LEU A 28 1.06 -6.65 -2.31
N ASP A 29 1.85 -7.48 -1.63
CA ASP A 29 2.79 -8.39 -2.26
C ASP A 29 2.06 -9.44 -3.11
N ARG A 30 0.89 -9.89 -2.66
CA ARG A 30 0.04 -10.85 -3.38
C ARG A 30 -0.86 -10.21 -4.46
N ARG A 31 -0.86 -8.89 -4.61
CA ARG A 31 -1.80 -8.20 -5.52
C ARG A 31 -1.66 -8.61 -6.99
N ASN A 32 -0.48 -9.10 -7.39
CA ASN A 32 -0.19 -9.52 -8.76
C ASN A 32 -0.23 -11.05 -8.92
N GLU A 33 -0.61 -11.79 -7.86
CA GLU A 33 -0.73 -13.25 -7.90
C GLU A 33 -2.07 -13.71 -8.47
N ASP A 34 -3.05 -12.80 -8.59
CA ASP A 34 -4.34 -13.11 -9.22
C ASP A 34 -4.14 -13.35 -10.72
N PRO A 35 -4.26 -14.62 -11.19
CA PRO A 35 -4.05 -14.95 -12.57
C PRO A 35 -5.13 -14.37 -13.49
N ASP A 36 -6.29 -14.01 -12.95
CA ASP A 36 -7.45 -13.46 -13.64
C ASP A 36 -7.52 -11.92 -13.48
N ALA A 37 -6.50 -11.30 -12.89
CA ALA A 37 -6.47 -9.85 -12.71
C ALA A 37 -6.58 -9.11 -14.06
N PRO A 38 -7.47 -8.10 -14.17
CA PRO A 38 -7.74 -7.42 -15.43
C PRO A 38 -6.53 -6.68 -16.01
N ALA A 39 -5.57 -6.32 -15.16
CA ALA A 39 -4.34 -5.64 -15.55
C ALA A 39 -3.14 -6.58 -15.70
N ARG A 40 -3.31 -7.91 -15.61
CA ARG A 40 -2.19 -8.88 -15.64
C ARG A 40 -1.32 -8.75 -16.90
N SER A 41 -1.91 -8.39 -18.04
CA SER A 41 -1.21 -8.17 -19.32
C SER A 41 -0.99 -6.70 -19.66
N GLN A 42 -1.52 -5.76 -18.88
CA GLN A 42 -1.41 -4.33 -19.18
C GLN A 42 0.00 -3.83 -18.85
N THR A 43 0.69 -3.32 -19.87
CA THR A 43 2.00 -2.66 -19.74
C THR A 43 1.82 -1.15 -19.73
N ARG A 44 2.77 -0.38 -19.19
CA ARG A 44 2.74 1.10 -19.23
C ARG A 44 2.55 1.67 -20.65
N HIS A 45 2.93 0.92 -21.68
CA HIS A 45 2.80 1.31 -23.09
C HIS A 45 1.36 1.16 -23.62
N ASP A 46 0.49 0.46 -22.89
CA ASP A 46 -0.94 0.33 -23.21
C ASP A 46 -1.77 1.46 -22.58
N ILE A 47 -1.17 2.27 -21.71
CA ILE A 47 -1.80 3.42 -21.06
C ILE A 47 -1.39 4.68 -21.84
N PRO A 48 -2.32 5.41 -22.46
CA PRO A 48 -2.00 6.68 -23.09
C PRO A 48 -1.42 7.66 -22.06
N ASP A 49 -0.30 8.29 -22.37
CA ASP A 49 0.21 9.40 -21.55
C ASP A 49 -0.78 10.57 -21.62
N GLU A 50 -1.28 11.03 -20.48
CA GLU A 50 -2.10 12.23 -20.40
C GLU A 50 -1.19 13.46 -20.60
N THR A 51 -1.42 14.22 -21.68
CA THR A 51 -0.70 15.47 -22.03
C THR A 51 -1.51 16.71 -21.68
#